data_AF-A0AAE3KUH5-F1
#
_entry.id   AF-A0AAE3KUH5-F1
#
_cell.length_a   1.000
_cell.length_b   1.000
_cell.length_c   1.000
_cell.angle_alpha   90.00
_cell.angle_beta   90.00
_cell.angle_gamma   90.00
#
_symmetry.space_group_name_H-M   'P 1'
#
loop_
_entity.id
_entity.type
_entity.pdbx_description
1 polymer ?
#
loop_
_entity_poly.entity_id
_entity_poly.type
_entity_poly.pdbx_seq_one_letter_code
_entity_poly.pdbx_strand_id
1 'polypeptide(L)'
;MAIVLQLDPEVESRLIAQAAAQGKSAEELLKILVERLLGYPAPLTPVTLSPQEKAERFLRWVKSHDKIEAPLLSDEAISRASIYK
;
A
#
# COMPACT_ATOMS: atom_id res chain seq x y z
N MET A 1 -15.90 -21.87 -9.06
CA MET A 1 -15.06 -22.13 -10.25
C MET A 1 -13.67 -22.47 -9.77
N ALA A 2 -12.99 -23.43 -10.41
CA ALA A 2 -11.62 -23.81 -10.10
C ALA A 2 -10.71 -23.45 -11.29
N ILE A 3 -9.53 -22.90 -11.01
CA ILE A 3 -8.50 -22.59 -12.00
C ILE A 3 -7.35 -23.56 -11.75
N VAL A 4 -6.89 -24.24 -12.80
CA VAL A 4 -5.72 -25.12 -12.73
C VAL A 4 -4.55 -24.38 -13.35
N LEU A 5 -3.46 -24.26 -12.58
CA LEU A 5 -2.23 -23.59 -13.00
C LEU A 5 -1.11 -24.62 -13.09
N GLN A 6 -0.44 -24.71 -14.23
CA GLN A 6 0.77 -25.51 -14.37
C GLN A 6 1.98 -24.61 -14.08
N LEU A 7 2.76 -24.97 -13.08
CA LEU A 7 3.95 -24.24 -12.66
C LEU A 7 5.20 -25.05 -13.02
N ASP A 8 6.29 -24.36 -13.29
CA ASP A 8 7.60 -25.02 -13.36
C ASP A 8 7.95 -25.61 -11.98
N PRO A 9 8.62 -26.77 -11.90
CA PRO A 9 8.91 -27.44 -10.63
C PRO A 9 9.67 -26.55 -9.62
N GLU A 10 10.56 -25.69 -10.13
CA GLU A 10 11.30 -24.74 -9.29
C GLU A 10 10.37 -23.71 -8.64
N VAL A 11 9.39 -23.19 -9.40
CA VAL A 11 8.43 -22.19 -8.90
C VAL A 11 7.48 -22.82 -7.90
N GLU A 12 6.99 -24.04 -8.18
CA GLU A 12 6.14 -24.80 -7.26
C GLU A 12 6.84 -25.05 -5.92
N SER A 13 8.09 -25.51 -5.95
CA SER A 13 8.87 -25.78 -4.72
C SER A 13 9.05 -24.52 -3.87
N ARG A 14 9.35 -23.38 -4.50
CA ARG A 14 9.50 -22.08 -3.82
C ARG A 14 8.18 -21.60 -3.22
N LEU A 15 7.07 -21.76 -3.95
CA LEU A 15 5.75 -21.39 -3.46
C LEU A 15 5.37 -22.21 -2.22
N ILE A 16 5.59 -23.52 -2.25
CA ILE A 16 5.32 -24.42 -1.11
C ILE A 16 6.19 -24.02 0.09
N ALA A 17 7.48 -23.80 -0.11
CA ALA A 17 8.39 -23.39 0.97
C ALA A 17 7.97 -22.05 1.60
N GLN A 18 7.58 -21.07 0.77
CA GLN A 18 7.14 -19.76 1.23
C GLN A 18 5.79 -19.82 1.97
N ALA A 19 4.88 -20.68 1.54
CA ALA A 19 3.62 -20.92 2.22
C ALA A 19 3.84 -21.59 3.58
N ALA A 20 4.67 -22.62 3.63
CA ALA A 20 5.04 -23.31 4.87
C ALA A 20 5.71 -22.37 5.89
N ALA A 21 6.61 -21.49 5.44
CA ALA A 21 7.23 -20.48 6.29
C ALA A 21 6.23 -19.50 6.92
N GLN A 22 5.06 -19.31 6.30
CA GLN A 22 3.97 -18.48 6.80
C GLN A 22 2.88 -19.28 7.53
N GLY A 23 3.04 -20.59 7.68
CA GLY A 23 2.03 -21.48 8.26
C GLY A 23 0.75 -21.61 7.42
N LYS A 24 0.85 -21.43 6.09
CA LYS A 24 -0.28 -21.44 5.15
C LYS A 24 -0.13 -22.57 4.13
N SER A 25 -1.23 -22.94 3.49
CA SER A 25 -1.17 -23.78 2.28
C SER A 25 -0.72 -22.97 1.06
N ALA A 26 -0.18 -23.64 0.04
CA ALA A 26 0.22 -23.00 -1.21
C ALA A 26 -0.97 -22.30 -1.90
N GLU A 27 -2.15 -22.91 -1.83
CA GLU A 27 -3.40 -22.37 -2.37
C GLU A 27 -3.83 -21.09 -1.64
N GLU A 28 -3.75 -21.08 -0.31
CA GLU A 28 -4.11 -19.92 0.50
C GLU A 28 -3.14 -18.75 0.27
N LEU A 29 -1.84 -19.04 0.16
CA LEU A 29 -0.85 -18.04 -0.20
C LEU A 29 -1.13 -17.47 -1.61
N LEU A 30 -1.40 -18.33 -2.60
CA LEU A 30 -1.74 -17.90 -3.97
C LEU A 30 -2.99 -17.01 -3.98
N LYS A 31 -4.05 -17.41 -3.25
CA LYS A 31 -5.27 -16.62 -3.13
C LYS A 31 -4.98 -15.22 -2.60
N ILE A 32 -4.22 -15.10 -1.51
CA ILE A 32 -3.85 -13.81 -0.94
C ILE A 32 -3.03 -12.97 -1.93
N LEU A 33 -2.09 -13.59 -2.64
CA LEU A 33 -1.27 -12.88 -3.63
C LEU A 33 -2.12 -12.36 -4.80
N VAL A 34 -3.06 -13.16 -5.28
CA VAL A 34 -3.99 -12.77 -6.34
C VAL A 34 -4.94 -11.68 -5.86
N GLU A 35 -5.54 -11.83 -4.68
CA GLU A 35 -6.39 -10.79 -4.07
C GLU A 35 -5.62 -9.49 -3.83
N ARG A 36 -4.34 -9.57 -3.46
CA ARG A 36 -3.47 -8.40 -3.33
C ARG A 36 -3.18 -7.77 -4.68
N LEU A 37 -2.87 -8.57 -5.70
CA LEU A 37 -2.59 -8.09 -7.05
C LEU A 37 -3.82 -7.40 -7.66
N LEU A 38 -5.01 -7.94 -7.41
CA LEU A 38 -6.27 -7.44 -7.95
C LEU A 38 -6.92 -6.34 -7.08
N GLY A 39 -6.63 -6.34 -5.77
CA GLY A 39 -7.19 -5.43 -4.77
C GLY A 39 -6.33 -4.20 -4.49
N TYR A 40 -5.03 -4.24 -4.80
CA TYR A 40 -4.27 -3.02 -4.99
C TYR A 40 -4.66 -2.44 -6.36
N PRO A 41 -5.07 -1.17 -6.48
CA PRO A 41 -4.94 -0.52 -7.77
C PRO A 41 -3.48 -0.73 -8.19
N ALA A 42 -3.27 -1.24 -9.40
CA ALA A 42 -1.95 -1.38 -10.02
C ALA A 42 -1.07 -0.22 -9.56
N PRO A 43 0.22 -0.45 -9.21
CA PRO A 43 1.09 0.64 -8.76
C PRO A 43 0.84 1.78 -9.72
N LEU A 44 0.26 2.88 -9.19
CA LEU A 44 -0.22 4.01 -9.99
C LEU A 44 0.84 4.17 -11.05
N THR A 45 0.54 3.81 -12.32
CA THR A 45 1.40 4.18 -13.44
C THR A 45 1.66 5.63 -13.14
N PRO A 46 2.90 6.05 -12.79
CA PRO A 46 3.10 7.31 -12.10
C PRO A 46 2.40 8.30 -12.98
N VAL A 47 1.28 8.85 -12.50
CA VAL A 47 0.48 9.72 -13.34
C VAL A 47 1.43 10.86 -13.55
N THR A 48 2.04 10.90 -14.73
CA THR A 48 3.04 11.90 -15.09
C THR A 48 2.24 13.16 -15.32
N LEU A 49 1.78 13.73 -14.21
CA LEU A 49 1.17 15.03 -14.17
C LEU A 49 2.20 15.97 -14.77
N SER A 50 1.75 16.78 -15.72
CA SER A 50 2.49 17.93 -16.16
C SER A 50 2.87 18.81 -14.94
N PRO A 51 3.95 19.61 -15.04
CA PRO A 51 4.30 20.56 -13.98
C PRO A 51 3.12 21.43 -13.53
N GLN A 52 2.23 21.80 -14.47
CA GLN A 52 1.03 22.60 -14.23
C GLN A 52 0.01 21.83 -13.39
N GLU A 53 -0.31 20.59 -13.75
CA GLU A 53 -1.26 19.77 -12.99
C GLU A 53 -0.76 19.46 -11.57
N LYS A 54 0.56 19.32 -11.39
CA LYS A 54 1.16 19.20 -10.06
C LYS A 54 0.94 20.47 -9.23
N ALA A 55 1.21 21.64 -9.81
CA ALA A 55 1.01 22.92 -9.13
C ALA A 55 -0.46 23.13 -8.75
N GLU A 56 -1.40 22.82 -9.63
CA GLU A 56 -2.84 22.96 -9.37
C GLU A 56 -3.34 22.00 -8.28
N ARG A 57 -2.87 20.74 -8.27
CA ARG A 57 -3.21 19.79 -7.21
C ARG A 57 -2.65 20.23 -5.87
N PHE A 58 -1.41 20.71 -5.84
CA PHE A 58 -0.79 21.24 -4.63
C PHE A 58 -1.58 22.43 -4.08
N LEU A 59 -1.92 23.41 -4.92
CA LEU A 59 -2.70 24.57 -4.50
C LEU A 59 -4.10 24.20 -4.01
N ARG A 60 -4.76 23.22 -4.64
CA ARG A 60 -6.05 22.71 -4.15
C ARG A 60 -5.92 22.04 -2.79
N TRP A 61 -4.88 21.24 -2.58
CA TRP A 61 -4.60 20.60 -1.30
C TRP A 61 -4.32 21.66 -0.22
N VAL A 62 -3.52 22.69 -0.49
CA VAL A 62 -3.31 23.78 0.47
C VAL A 62 -4.65 24.44 0.84
N LYS A 63 -5.44 24.83 -0.16
CA LYS A 63 -6.74 25.48 0.06
C LYS A 63 -7.76 24.62 0.80
N SER A 64 -7.67 23.29 0.71
CA SER A 64 -8.58 22.42 1.48
C SER A 64 -8.36 22.50 2.99
N HIS A 65 -7.22 23.05 3.43
CA HIS A 65 -6.87 23.21 4.84
C HIS A 65 -7.19 24.61 5.39
N ASP A 66 -7.60 25.57 4.54
CA ASP A 66 -7.92 26.95 4.94
C ASP A 66 -9.07 27.04 5.96
N LYS A 67 -9.90 26.00 6.06
CA LYS A 67 -11.04 25.92 6.98
C LYS A 67 -10.78 25.02 8.20
N ILE A 68 -9.54 24.60 8.41
CA ILE A 68 -9.21 23.76 9.57
C ILE A 68 -9.11 24.65 10.80
N GLU A 69 -10.12 24.57 11.66
CA GLU A 69 -10.20 25.24 12.96
C GLU A 69 -9.59 24.39 14.09
N ALA A 70 -8.69 23.46 13.76
CA ALA A 70 -8.05 22.63 14.77
C ALA A 70 -7.18 23.49 15.70
N PRO A 71 -7.21 23.25 17.03
CA PRO A 71 -6.35 23.97 17.94
C PRO A 71 -4.88 23.67 17.64
N LEU A 72 -4.01 24.66 17.88
CA LEU A 72 -2.58 24.46 17.78
C LEU A 72 -2.14 23.34 18.73
N LEU A 73 -1.22 22.50 18.27
CA LEU A 73 -0.60 21.51 19.13
C LEU A 73 0.18 22.21 20.24
N SER A 74 0.10 21.68 21.47
CA SER A 74 0.90 22.17 22.58
C SER A 74 2.37 21.78 22.41
N ASP A 75 3.27 22.54 23.04
CA ASP A 75 4.71 22.26 23.05
C ASP A 75 5.02 20.84 23.54
N GLU A 76 4.26 20.35 24.51
CA GLU A 76 4.37 18.98 25.01
C GLU A 76 3.97 17.95 23.95
N ALA A 77 2.89 18.21 23.19
CA ALA A 77 2.41 17.30 22.15
C ALA A 77 3.42 17.16 20.99
N ILE A 78 4.15 18.22 20.67
CA ILE A 78 5.22 18.21 19.65
C ILE A 78 6.60 17.88 20.21
N SER A 79 6.71 17.56 21.50
CA SER A 79 8.00 17.22 22.10
C SER A 79 8.58 15.94 21.49
N ARG A 80 9.90 15.86 21.36
CA ARG A 80 10.59 14.66 20.90
C ARG A 80 10.22 13.43 21.75
N ALA A 81 10.07 13.62 23.06
CA ALA A 81 9.69 12.54 23.97
C ALA A 81 8.25 12.04 23.72
N SER A 82 7.32 12.92 23.33
CA SER A 82 5.94 12.56 22.95
C SER A 82 5.90 11.82 21.60
N ILE A 83 6.69 12.26 20.62
CA ILE A 83 6.70 11.70 19.26
C ILE A 83 7.31 10.29 19.21
N TYR A 84 8.31 9.99 20.05
CA TYR A 84 9.07 8.74 20.01
C TYR A 84 8.80 7.78 21.19
N LYS A 85 7.69 7.95 21.91
CA LYS A 85 7.20 6.96 22.87
C LYS A 85 6.58 5.77 22.16
#